data_AF-A0A835WK92-F1
#
_entry.id   AF-A0A835WK92-F1
#
_cell.length_a   1.000
_cell.length_b   1.000
_cell.length_c   1.000
_cell.angle_alpha   90.00
_cell.angle_beta   90.00
_cell.angle_gamma   90.00
#
_symmetry.space_group_name_H-M   'P 1'
#
loop_
_entity.id
_entity.type
_entity.pdbx_description
1 polymer ?
#
loop_
_entity_poly.entity_id
_entity_poly.type
_entity_poly.pdbx_seq_one_letter_code
_entity_poly.pdbx_strand_id
1 'polypeptide(L)'
;MVAPESHARPLSWYTKLLYGLGISSRAEPLLDEAEHMADPALLGIAASHVLAVSNWTTDMMRRGVPPGERSQRHLLLIEDDAVMTEEGVAALQRSLRHLDPCYDMVGLDSKANYCTLQRWQDRLSQLLLPASWRSSPHLVRARVVFSRTTALLFSYKGAVRLLSNAPVTREVDLWYRDLATEGLFNVFVSCPTVIGSQNLPSVKRRA
;
A
#
# COMPACT_ATOMS: atom_id res chain seq x y z
N MET A 1 18.68 19.04 21.44
CA MET A 1 18.17 18.32 20.25
C MET A 1 16.89 17.64 20.68
N VAL A 2 15.74 18.08 20.19
CA VAL A 2 14.44 17.52 20.58
C VAL A 2 14.29 16.17 19.88
N ALA A 3 14.00 15.12 20.66
CA ALA A 3 13.81 13.78 20.13
C ALA A 3 12.68 13.78 19.07
N PRO A 4 12.85 13.04 17.95
CA PRO A 4 11.88 12.96 16.86
C PRO A 4 10.52 12.35 17.24
N GLU A 5 10.38 11.90 18.49
CA GLU A 5 9.18 11.33 19.12
C GLU A 5 7.93 12.24 19.05
N SER A 6 8.10 13.54 18.78
CA SER A 6 7.00 14.51 18.74
C SER A 6 6.30 14.68 17.37
N HIS A 7 6.80 14.03 16.30
CA HIS A 7 6.34 14.26 14.92
C HIS A 7 5.39 13.19 14.35
N ALA A 8 5.16 12.08 15.06
CA ALA A 8 4.21 11.05 14.64
C ALA A 8 2.77 11.39 15.02
N ARG A 9 2.17 12.30 14.27
CA ARG A 9 0.77 12.69 14.43
C ARG A 9 -0.04 12.24 13.23
N PRO A 10 -1.28 11.74 13.43
CA PRO A 10 -2.19 11.52 12.31
C PRO A 10 -2.35 12.81 11.51
N LEU A 11 -2.43 12.69 10.19
CA LEU A 11 -2.39 13.83 9.25
C LEU A 11 -3.50 14.85 9.50
N SER A 12 -4.68 14.41 9.96
CA SER A 12 -5.81 15.30 10.27
C SER A 12 -6.64 14.85 11.47
N TRP A 13 -7.62 15.67 11.85
CA TRP A 13 -8.62 15.36 12.87
C TRP A 13 -9.50 14.15 12.50
N TYR A 14 -9.75 13.92 11.21
CA TYR A 14 -10.56 12.79 10.74
C TYR A 14 -9.83 11.48 10.98
N THR A 15 -8.54 11.43 10.61
CA THR A 15 -7.71 10.28 10.91
C THR A 15 -7.55 10.08 12.42
N LYS A 16 -7.38 11.15 13.22
CA LYS A 16 -7.40 11.06 14.70
C LYS A 16 -8.69 10.43 15.24
N LEU A 17 -9.85 10.81 14.69
CA LEU A 17 -11.14 10.26 15.08
C LEU A 17 -11.24 8.77 14.76
N LEU A 18 -10.81 8.35 13.56
CA LEU A 18 -10.84 6.94 13.15
C LEU A 18 -9.94 6.05 14.03
N TYR A 19 -8.80 6.58 14.50
CA TYR A 19 -7.98 5.90 15.51
C TYR A 19 -8.68 5.88 16.88
N GLY A 20 -9.23 7.01 17.34
CA GLY A 20 -9.93 7.07 18.62
C GLY A 20 -11.15 6.14 18.71
N LEU A 21 -11.76 5.82 17.57
CA LEU A 21 -12.87 4.86 17.46
C LEU A 21 -12.43 3.40 17.25
N GLY A 22 -11.12 3.14 17.18
CA GLY A 22 -10.57 1.80 16.93
C GLY A 22 -10.92 1.21 15.54
N ILE A 23 -11.35 2.05 14.60
CA ILE A 23 -11.70 1.62 13.23
C ILE A 23 -10.42 1.37 12.44
N SER A 24 -9.41 2.23 12.63
CA SER A 24 -8.10 2.09 12.02
C SER A 24 -7.15 1.15 12.78
N SER A 25 -7.40 0.87 14.07
CA SER A 25 -6.60 -0.07 14.88
C SER A 25 -6.90 -1.55 14.60
N ARG A 26 -7.95 -1.85 13.81
CA ARG A 26 -8.23 -3.21 13.30
C ARG A 26 -7.34 -3.62 12.12
N ALA A 27 -6.52 -2.71 11.59
CA ALA A 27 -5.29 -3.13 10.93
C ALA A 27 -4.38 -3.62 12.06
N GLU A 28 -4.21 -4.94 12.19
CA GLU A 28 -3.32 -5.55 13.18
C GLU A 28 -2.04 -4.69 13.31
N PRO A 29 -1.85 -3.97 14.42
CA PRO A 29 -0.59 -3.29 14.65
C PRO A 29 0.51 -4.35 14.60
N LEU A 30 1.69 -3.99 14.09
CA LEU A 30 2.83 -4.91 14.00
C LEU A 30 3.15 -5.59 15.34
N LEU A 31 2.78 -4.94 16.44
CA LEU A 31 3.05 -5.31 17.81
C LEU A 31 1.82 -4.98 18.65
N ASP A 32 1.57 -5.76 19.70
CA ASP A 32 0.62 -5.42 20.77
C ASP A 32 0.77 -3.94 21.16
N GLU A 33 -0.30 -3.32 21.66
CA GLU A 33 -0.37 -1.91 22.09
C GLU A 33 0.72 -1.49 23.12
N ALA A 34 1.60 -2.40 23.53
CA ALA A 34 2.70 -2.22 24.47
C ALA A 34 4.00 -1.63 23.88
N GLU A 35 4.27 -1.67 22.57
CA GLU A 35 5.47 -1.02 22.00
C GLU A 35 5.19 0.42 21.54
N HIS A 36 4.89 1.26 22.52
CA HIS A 36 4.99 2.72 22.43
C HIS A 36 6.46 3.16 22.52
N MET A 37 7.30 2.82 21.54
CA MET A 37 8.54 3.55 21.27
C MET A 37 8.81 3.49 19.76
N ALA A 38 9.14 4.64 19.17
CA ALA A 38 9.55 4.73 17.78
C ALA A 38 10.87 3.96 17.59
N ASP A 39 10.77 2.67 17.26
CA ASP A 39 11.93 1.85 16.92
C ASP A 39 12.66 2.51 15.73
N PRO A 40 13.93 2.92 15.87
CA PRO A 40 14.73 3.44 14.79
C PRO A 40 14.75 2.53 13.55
N ALA A 41 14.57 1.21 13.72
CA ALA A 41 14.46 0.28 12.61
C ALA A 41 13.24 0.57 11.72
N LEU A 42 12.08 0.90 12.30
CA LEU A 42 10.86 1.23 11.55
C LEU A 42 11.00 2.54 10.77
N LEU A 43 11.68 3.54 11.35
CA LEU A 43 12.04 4.77 10.64
C LEU A 43 13.07 4.49 9.53
N GLY A 44 13.99 3.55 9.75
CA GLY A 44 14.93 3.07 8.75
C GLY A 44 14.25 2.44 7.53
N ILE A 45 13.23 1.60 7.74
CA ILE A 45 12.41 1.01 6.66
C ILE A 45 11.66 2.10 5.89
N ALA A 46 11.04 3.05 6.59
CA ALA A 46 10.35 4.15 5.92
C ALA A 46 11.31 5.04 5.10
N ALA A 47 12.49 5.31 5.65
CA ALA A 47 13.54 6.06 4.97
C ALA A 47 14.05 5.32 3.73
N SER A 48 14.24 3.99 3.79
CA SER A 48 14.71 3.19 2.65
C SER A 48 13.67 3.19 1.52
N HIS A 49 12.38 3.08 1.84
CA HIS A 49 11.28 3.18 0.86
C HIS A 49 11.29 4.55 0.18
N VAL A 50 11.27 5.64 0.97
CA VAL A 50 11.25 7.00 0.42
C VAL A 50 12.51 7.30 -0.39
N LEU A 51 13.67 6.82 0.04
CA LEU A 51 14.92 6.97 -0.69
C LEU A 51 14.88 6.21 -2.03
N ALA A 52 14.37 4.98 -2.06
CA ALA A 52 14.22 4.21 -3.30
C ALA A 52 13.30 4.94 -4.30
N VAL A 53 12.16 5.45 -3.83
CA VAL A 53 11.22 6.25 -4.63
C VAL A 53 11.87 7.54 -5.14
N SER A 54 12.59 8.26 -4.27
CA SER A 54 13.31 9.49 -4.61
C SER A 54 14.39 9.27 -5.66
N ASN A 55 15.20 8.22 -5.49
CA ASN A 55 16.27 7.87 -6.42
C ASN A 55 15.71 7.51 -7.80
N TRP A 56 14.67 6.69 -7.85
CA TRP A 56 14.03 6.28 -9.10
C TRP A 56 13.40 7.47 -9.85
N THR A 57 12.66 8.33 -9.15
CA THR A 57 12.05 9.52 -9.76
C THR A 57 13.10 10.51 -10.26
N THR A 58 14.16 10.72 -9.48
CA THR A 58 15.27 11.61 -9.84
C THR A 58 16.09 11.05 -11.01
N ASP A 59 16.34 9.74 -11.08
CA ASP A 59 17.04 9.10 -12.20
C ASP A 59 16.31 9.34 -13.53
N MET A 60 15.00 9.13 -13.57
CA MET A 60 14.19 9.40 -14.78
C MET A 60 14.27 10.86 -15.22
N MET A 61 14.32 11.79 -14.26
CA MET A 61 14.49 13.22 -14.56
C MET A 61 15.89 13.50 -15.12
N ARG A 62 16.94 12.96 -14.49
CA ARG A 62 18.34 13.13 -14.93
C ARG A 62 18.59 12.56 -16.33
N ARG A 63 17.94 11.44 -16.65
CA ARG A 63 18.02 10.79 -17.97
C ARG A 63 17.17 11.46 -19.04
N GLY A 64 16.42 12.51 -18.70
CA GLY A 64 15.58 13.24 -19.64
C GLY A 64 14.40 12.43 -20.17
N VAL A 65 13.89 11.46 -19.41
CA VAL A 65 12.76 10.62 -19.85
C VAL A 65 11.54 11.52 -20.09
N PRO A 66 10.87 11.45 -21.27
CA PRO A 66 9.72 12.30 -21.56
C PRO A 66 8.56 12.08 -20.57
N PRO A 67 7.73 13.11 -20.27
CA PRO A 67 6.59 12.98 -19.35
C PRO A 67 5.61 11.86 -19.73
N GLY A 68 5.32 11.71 -21.03
CA GLY A 68 4.44 10.66 -21.52
C GLY A 68 4.96 9.26 -21.22
N GLU A 69 6.26 9.04 -21.38
CA GLU A 69 6.90 7.77 -21.05
C GLU A 69 6.93 7.53 -19.54
N ARG A 70 7.30 8.55 -18.74
CA ARG A 70 7.28 8.47 -17.27
C ARG A 70 5.93 8.02 -16.73
N SER A 71 4.84 8.53 -17.30
CA SER A 71 3.48 8.18 -16.86
C SER A 71 3.13 6.69 -17.02
N GLN A 72 3.86 5.97 -17.88
CA GLN A 72 3.68 4.53 -18.14
C GLN A 72 4.66 3.66 -17.33
N ARG A 73 5.61 4.27 -16.61
CA ARG A 73 6.59 3.53 -15.80
C ARG A 73 6.02 3.23 -14.42
N HIS A 74 6.40 2.07 -13.89
CA HIS A 74 6.01 1.61 -12.57
C HIS A 74 7.26 1.22 -11.79
N LEU A 75 7.26 1.52 -10.49
CA LEU A 75 8.31 1.10 -9.57
C LEU A 75 7.77 -0.05 -8.71
N LEU A 76 8.44 -1.19 -8.78
CA LEU A 76 8.17 -2.32 -7.91
C LEU A 76 9.21 -2.32 -6.78
N LEU A 77 8.74 -2.14 -5.55
CA LEU A 77 9.53 -2.27 -4.33
C LEU A 77 9.17 -3.59 -3.66
N ILE A 78 10.19 -4.33 -3.23
CA ILE A 78 10.07 -5.65 -2.60
C ILE A 78 11.08 -5.67 -1.46
N GLU A 79 10.61 -6.00 -0.25
CA GLU A 79 11.46 -6.24 0.92
C GLU A 79 12.29 -7.53 0.72
N ASP A 80 13.39 -7.68 1.44
CA ASP A 80 14.31 -8.82 1.26
C ASP A 80 13.73 -10.16 1.72
N ASP A 81 12.71 -10.13 2.58
CA ASP A 81 11.97 -11.30 3.09
C ASP A 81 10.76 -11.69 2.21
N ALA A 82 10.48 -10.94 1.15
CA ALA A 82 9.36 -11.21 0.25
C ALA A 82 9.66 -12.33 -0.74
N VAL A 83 8.68 -13.23 -0.92
CA VAL A 83 8.75 -14.38 -1.82
C VAL A 83 7.87 -14.13 -3.04
N MET A 84 8.50 -13.90 -4.18
CA MET A 84 7.85 -13.85 -5.48
C MET A 84 7.91 -15.22 -6.16
N THR A 85 6.75 -15.81 -6.43
CA THR A 85 6.61 -17.08 -7.16
C THR A 85 6.26 -16.84 -8.64
N GLU A 86 6.42 -17.84 -9.50
CA GLU A 86 5.99 -17.75 -10.90
C GLU A 86 4.48 -17.47 -11.00
N GLU A 87 3.68 -18.09 -10.15
CA GLU A 87 2.24 -17.83 -10.07
C GLU A 87 1.94 -16.40 -9.59
N GLY A 88 2.76 -15.88 -8.66
CA GLY A 88 2.73 -14.48 -8.23
C GLY A 88 2.99 -13.53 -9.39
N VAL A 89 4.05 -13.75 -10.17
CA VAL A 89 4.36 -12.95 -11.36
C VAL A 89 3.19 -12.97 -12.36
N ALA A 90 2.60 -14.14 -12.62
CA ALA A 90 1.45 -14.26 -13.50
C ALA A 90 0.19 -13.56 -12.94
N ALA A 91 -0.02 -13.58 -11.62
CA ALA A 91 -1.09 -12.84 -10.96
C ALA A 91 -0.89 -11.32 -11.05
N LEU A 92 0.35 -10.84 -10.88
CA LEU A 92 0.71 -9.43 -11.05
C LEU A 92 0.44 -8.97 -12.48
N GLN A 93 0.91 -9.71 -13.48
CA GLN A 93 0.70 -9.39 -14.90
C GLN A 93 -0.79 -9.30 -15.27
N ARG A 94 -1.63 -10.18 -14.71
CA ARG A 94 -3.09 -10.10 -14.89
C ARG A 94 -3.68 -8.86 -14.21
N SER A 95 -3.25 -8.57 -12.99
CA SER A 95 -3.75 -7.42 -12.21
C SER A 95 -3.38 -6.09 -12.86
N LEU A 96 -2.16 -5.97 -13.40
CA LEU A 96 -1.68 -4.76 -14.08
C LEU A 96 -2.56 -4.34 -15.26
N ARG A 97 -3.18 -5.29 -15.98
CA ARG A 97 -4.08 -4.99 -17.12
C ARG A 97 -5.39 -4.32 -16.69
N HIS A 98 -5.78 -4.50 -15.43
CA HIS A 98 -7.02 -3.97 -14.88
C HIS A 98 -6.78 -2.82 -13.90
N LEU A 99 -5.54 -2.34 -13.82
CA LEU A 99 -5.15 -1.29 -12.90
C LEU A 99 -5.70 0.05 -13.38
N ASP A 100 -6.42 0.73 -12.49
CA ASP A 100 -6.93 2.08 -12.73
C ASP A 100 -5.76 2.99 -13.12
N PRO A 101 -5.76 3.64 -14.29
CA PRO A 101 -4.67 4.54 -14.71
C PRO A 101 -4.36 5.66 -13.71
N CYS A 102 -5.31 5.98 -12.82
CA CYS A 102 -5.17 6.99 -11.79
C CYS A 102 -4.63 6.47 -10.44
N TYR A 103 -4.24 5.19 -10.36
CA TYR A 103 -3.65 4.62 -9.15
C TYR A 103 -2.36 5.33 -8.75
N ASP A 104 -2.13 5.42 -7.45
CA ASP A 104 -0.87 5.94 -6.90
C ASP A 104 0.00 4.78 -6.38
N MET A 105 -0.61 3.79 -5.71
CA MET A 105 0.11 2.65 -5.13
C MET A 105 -0.75 1.38 -5.12
N VAL A 106 -0.12 0.21 -5.24
CA VAL A 106 -0.75 -1.11 -5.04
C VAL A 106 0.07 -1.93 -4.04
N GLY A 107 -0.58 -2.39 -2.97
CA GLY A 107 -0.02 -3.42 -2.08
C GLY A 107 -0.19 -4.82 -2.65
N LEU A 108 0.88 -5.63 -2.64
CA LEU A 108 0.92 -6.92 -3.34
C LEU A 108 0.73 -8.15 -2.43
N ASP A 109 0.65 -7.96 -1.12
CA ASP A 109 0.67 -9.00 -0.10
C ASP A 109 -0.52 -8.89 0.88
N SER A 110 -1.69 -8.54 0.35
CA SER A 110 -2.88 -8.33 1.16
C SER A 110 -3.29 -9.57 1.98
N LYS A 111 -3.73 -9.34 3.24
CA LYS A 111 -4.24 -10.40 4.13
C LYS A 111 -5.56 -10.98 3.61
N ALA A 112 -5.75 -12.28 3.80
CA ALA A 112 -6.91 -13.04 3.31
C ALA A 112 -8.28 -12.47 3.75
N ASN A 113 -8.36 -11.86 4.94
CA ASN A 113 -9.59 -11.29 5.48
C ASN A 113 -10.07 -10.06 4.67
N TYR A 114 -9.15 -9.26 4.14
CA TYR A 114 -9.48 -8.13 3.27
C TYR A 114 -10.09 -8.58 1.95
N CYS A 115 -9.46 -9.55 1.30
CA CYS A 115 -9.97 -10.11 0.06
C CYS A 115 -11.32 -10.80 0.25
N THR A 116 -11.57 -11.38 1.43
CA THR A 116 -12.86 -12.02 1.73
C THR A 116 -13.98 -10.99 1.88
N LEU A 117 -13.73 -9.87 2.57
CA LEU A 117 -14.70 -8.78 2.69
C LEU A 117 -15.00 -8.15 1.33
N GLN A 118 -13.99 -7.90 0.50
CA GLN A 118 -14.21 -7.36 -0.85
C GLN A 118 -15.06 -8.32 -1.69
N ARG A 119 -14.75 -9.62 -1.70
CA ARG A 119 -15.54 -10.61 -2.46
C ARG A 119 -17.02 -10.59 -2.05
N TRP A 120 -17.32 -10.32 -0.78
CA TRP A 120 -18.69 -10.17 -0.32
C TRP A 120 -19.33 -8.87 -0.84
N GLN A 121 -18.63 -7.74 -0.80
CA GLN A 121 -19.09 -6.48 -1.38
C GLN A 121 -19.29 -6.57 -2.91
N ASP A 122 -18.38 -7.26 -3.60
CA ASP A 122 -18.48 -7.52 -5.04
C ASP A 122 -19.72 -8.35 -5.37
N ARG A 123 -20.04 -9.37 -4.56
CA ARG A 123 -21.29 -10.15 -4.73
C ARG A 123 -22.54 -9.28 -4.55
N LEU A 124 -22.54 -8.38 -3.56
CA LEU A 124 -23.67 -7.46 -3.35
C LEU A 124 -23.79 -6.43 -4.48
N SER A 125 -22.67 -5.86 -4.93
CA SER A 125 -22.68 -4.89 -6.04
C SER A 125 -23.06 -5.52 -7.37
N GLN A 126 -22.76 -6.81 -7.59
CA GLN A 126 -23.22 -7.54 -8.78
C GLN A 126 -24.75 -7.61 -8.89
N LEU A 127 -25.46 -7.63 -7.76
CA LEU A 127 -26.93 -7.64 -7.69
C LEU A 127 -27.55 -6.26 -7.94
N LEU A 128 -26.81 -5.18 -7.64
CA LEU A 128 -27.39 -3.82 -7.55
C LEU A 128 -26.82 -2.83 -8.58
N LEU A 129 -25.64 -3.08 -9.16
CA LEU A 129 -24.92 -2.12 -10.00
C LEU A 129 -24.63 -2.65 -11.42
N PRO A 130 -24.70 -1.77 -12.44
CA PRO A 130 -24.25 -2.06 -13.80
C PRO A 130 -22.80 -2.54 -13.83
N ALA A 131 -22.45 -3.40 -14.80
CA ALA A 131 -21.11 -3.99 -14.91
C ALA A 131 -19.98 -2.95 -14.97
N SER A 132 -20.24 -1.80 -15.59
CA SER A 132 -19.27 -0.68 -15.68
C SER A 132 -18.96 0.00 -14.35
N TRP A 133 -19.78 -0.21 -13.32
CA TRP A 133 -19.65 0.42 -11.99
C TRP A 133 -19.13 -0.57 -10.94
N ARG A 134 -18.85 -1.81 -11.36
CA ARG A 134 -18.34 -2.86 -10.47
C ARG A 134 -16.86 -2.64 -10.19
N SER A 135 -16.46 -2.88 -8.94
CA SER A 135 -15.04 -2.86 -8.57
C SER A 135 -14.33 -4.07 -9.20
N SER A 136 -13.02 -3.93 -9.48
CA SER A 136 -12.22 -5.06 -9.97
C SER A 136 -12.14 -6.15 -8.88
N PRO A 137 -12.41 -7.42 -9.20
CA PRO A 137 -12.29 -8.51 -8.22
C PRO A 137 -10.82 -8.77 -7.83
N HIS A 138 -9.88 -8.18 -8.57
CA HIS A 138 -8.45 -8.38 -8.39
C HIS A 138 -7.73 -7.22 -7.71
N LEU A 139 -8.35 -6.04 -7.71
CA LEU A 139 -7.76 -4.81 -7.18
C LEU A 139 -8.79 -4.07 -6.35
N VAL A 140 -8.55 -4.04 -5.06
CA VAL A 140 -9.46 -3.47 -4.08
C VAL A 140 -8.93 -2.12 -3.67
N ARG A 141 -9.76 -1.07 -3.74
CA ARG A 141 -9.36 0.25 -3.27
C ARG A 141 -9.26 0.24 -1.74
N ALA A 142 -8.08 0.51 -1.21
CA ALA A 142 -7.89 0.74 0.23
C ALA A 142 -8.34 2.16 0.58
N ARG A 143 -9.27 2.29 1.53
CA ARG A 143 -9.79 3.60 1.99
C ARG A 143 -9.56 3.90 3.46
N VAL A 144 -9.61 2.87 4.31
CA VAL A 144 -9.60 3.04 5.77
C VAL A 144 -8.70 2.01 6.46
N VAL A 145 -8.54 0.85 5.83
CA VAL A 145 -7.79 -0.27 6.37
C VAL A 145 -6.81 -0.70 5.28
N PHE A 146 -5.52 -0.72 5.60
CA PHE A 146 -4.41 -1.11 4.74
C PHE A 146 -3.60 -2.13 5.55
N SER A 147 -3.32 -3.29 4.95
CA SER A 147 -2.49 -4.33 5.57
C SER A 147 -1.03 -3.95 5.40
N ARG A 148 -0.17 -4.43 6.31
CA ARG A 148 1.30 -4.45 6.13
C ARG A 148 1.66 -4.88 4.71
N THR A 149 2.66 -4.23 4.12
CA THR A 149 3.10 -4.56 2.76
C THR A 149 4.59 -4.80 2.60
N THR A 150 5.00 -6.05 2.38
CA THR A 150 6.37 -6.44 2.01
C THR A 150 6.67 -6.20 0.54
N ALA A 151 5.65 -5.83 -0.26
CA ALA A 151 5.84 -5.44 -1.64
C ALA A 151 4.79 -4.48 -2.17
N LEU A 152 5.28 -3.48 -2.91
CA LEU A 152 4.53 -2.31 -3.34
C LEU A 152 4.81 -2.00 -4.81
N LEU A 153 3.76 -1.66 -5.55
CA LEU A 153 3.87 -1.11 -6.89
C LEU A 153 3.43 0.36 -6.89
N PHE A 154 4.30 1.25 -7.33
CA PHE A 154 4.00 2.68 -7.47
C PHE A 154 3.88 3.08 -8.94
N SER A 155 2.88 3.92 -9.25
CA SER A 155 2.91 4.70 -10.49
C SER A 155 3.91 5.85 -10.35
N TYR A 156 4.42 6.38 -11.47
CA TYR A 156 5.27 7.59 -11.40
C TYR A 156 4.55 8.76 -10.69
N LYS A 157 3.26 8.95 -10.99
CA LYS A 157 2.41 9.94 -10.34
C LYS A 157 2.35 9.71 -8.82
N GLY A 158 2.11 8.47 -8.40
CA GLY A 158 2.08 8.09 -7.00
C GLY A 158 3.41 8.33 -6.30
N ALA A 159 4.51 7.96 -6.93
CA ALA A 159 5.87 8.22 -6.43
C ALA A 159 6.11 9.72 -6.18
N VAL A 160 5.79 10.59 -7.15
CA VAL A 160 5.92 12.05 -6.98
C VAL A 160 4.99 12.58 -5.89
N ARG A 161 3.74 12.10 -5.84
CA ARG A 161 2.79 12.48 -4.78
C ARG A 161 3.29 12.05 -3.40
N LEU A 162 3.91 10.88 -3.27
CA LEU A 162 4.46 10.41 -2.01
C LEU A 162 5.54 11.38 -1.50
N LEU A 163 6.49 11.73 -2.38
CA LEU A 163 7.57 12.66 -2.07
C LEU A 163 7.05 14.06 -1.73
N SER A 164 5.95 14.48 -2.35
CA SER A 164 5.30 15.78 -2.09
C SER A 164 4.61 15.84 -0.72
N ASN A 165 4.30 14.70 -0.11
CA ASN A 165 3.68 14.61 1.21
C ASN A 165 4.70 14.36 2.34
N ALA A 166 6.00 14.36 2.02
CA ALA A 166 7.06 14.32 3.04
C ALA A 166 6.95 15.52 4.00
N PRO A 167 7.38 15.39 5.28
CA PRO A 167 8.13 14.27 5.85
C PRO A 167 7.26 13.06 6.21
N VAL A 168 7.88 11.87 6.25
CA VAL A 168 7.26 10.67 6.83
C VAL A 168 7.00 10.95 8.30
N THR A 169 5.75 10.79 8.72
CA THR A 169 5.37 11.04 10.12
C THR A 169 5.37 9.78 10.98
N ARG A 170 5.35 8.57 10.41
CA ARG A 170 5.26 7.31 11.17
C ARG A 170 5.77 6.12 10.36
N GLU A 171 5.65 4.91 10.92
CA GLU A 171 5.85 3.66 10.18
C GLU A 171 5.18 3.70 8.79
N VAL A 172 5.92 3.23 7.78
CA VAL A 172 5.63 3.51 6.36
C VAL A 172 4.24 3.05 5.93
N ASP A 173 3.81 1.87 6.37
CA ASP A 173 2.50 1.30 6.02
C ASP A 173 1.34 2.12 6.61
N LEU A 174 1.51 2.57 7.85
CA LEU A 174 0.53 3.40 8.53
C LEU A 174 0.50 4.80 7.93
N TRP A 175 1.63 5.29 7.42
CA TRP A 175 1.69 6.56 6.70
C TRP A 175 0.96 6.48 5.35
N TYR A 176 1.17 5.41 4.57
CA TYR A 176 0.40 5.18 3.34
C TYR A 176 -1.10 5.11 3.60
N ARG A 177 -1.52 4.44 4.69
CA ARG A 177 -2.93 4.42 5.11
C ARG A 177 -3.45 5.82 5.38
N ASP A 178 -2.72 6.63 6.14
CA ASP A 178 -3.15 7.98 6.49
C ASP A 178 -3.31 8.81 5.20
N LEU A 179 -2.36 8.72 4.26
CA LEU A 179 -2.49 9.38 2.95
C LEU A 179 -3.70 8.89 2.14
N ALA A 180 -4.00 7.58 2.17
CA ALA A 180 -5.17 7.02 1.50
C ALA A 180 -6.49 7.50 2.14
N THR A 181 -6.51 7.55 3.48
CA THR A 181 -7.68 7.94 4.29
C THR A 181 -8.04 9.41 4.07
N GLU A 182 -7.03 10.27 3.93
CA GLU A 182 -7.19 11.69 3.62
C GLU A 182 -7.47 11.95 2.11
N GLY A 183 -7.55 10.90 1.28
CA GLY A 183 -7.78 11.04 -0.15
C GLY A 183 -6.60 11.63 -0.94
N LEU A 184 -5.42 11.71 -0.32
CA LEU A 184 -4.18 12.19 -0.93
C LEU A 184 -3.55 11.12 -1.83
N PHE A 185 -3.91 9.85 -1.63
CA PHE A 185 -3.34 8.70 -2.31
C PHE A 185 -4.43 7.71 -2.76
N ASN A 186 -4.43 7.35 -4.04
CA ASN A 186 -5.25 6.27 -4.58
C ASN A 186 -4.55 4.92 -4.38
N VAL A 187 -4.78 4.30 -3.22
CA VAL A 187 -4.18 3.01 -2.87
C VAL A 187 -5.11 1.86 -3.25
N PHE A 188 -4.52 0.84 -3.86
CA PHE A 188 -5.16 -0.44 -4.10
C PHE A 188 -4.41 -1.57 -3.40
N VAL A 189 -5.05 -2.72 -3.24
CA VAL A 189 -4.42 -3.96 -2.80
C VAL A 189 -4.81 -5.09 -3.75
N SER A 190 -3.87 -5.98 -4.04
CA SER A 190 -4.11 -7.12 -4.92
C SER A 190 -4.87 -8.25 -4.20
N CYS A 191 -5.83 -8.86 -4.89
CA CYS A 191 -6.58 -10.02 -4.42
C CYS A 191 -6.71 -11.05 -5.56
N PRO A 192 -6.09 -12.24 -5.49
CA PRO A 192 -5.36 -12.80 -4.35
C PRO A 192 -4.00 -12.13 -4.11
N THR A 193 -3.44 -12.38 -2.94
CA THR A 193 -2.05 -12.09 -2.57
C THR A 193 -1.09 -12.55 -3.68
N VAL A 194 -0.24 -11.64 -4.14
CA VAL A 194 0.73 -11.85 -5.23
C VAL A 194 2.08 -12.27 -4.67
N ILE A 195 2.47 -11.71 -3.53
CA ILE A 195 3.75 -11.96 -2.85
C ILE A 195 3.49 -12.54 -1.47
N GLY A 196 4.22 -13.61 -1.13
CA GLY A 196 4.26 -14.13 0.24
C GLY A 196 5.38 -13.49 1.06
N SER A 197 5.38 -13.69 2.38
CA SER A 197 6.51 -13.33 3.27
C SER A 197 7.16 -14.62 3.79
N GLN A 198 8.49 -14.68 3.84
CA GLN A 198 9.18 -15.76 4.54
C GLN A 198 8.84 -15.67 6.04
N ASN A 199 8.50 -16.81 6.66
CA ASN A 199 8.08 -16.97 8.07
C ASN A 199 6.62 -16.69 8.43
N LEU A 200 5.74 -16.35 7.48
CA LEU A 200 4.29 -16.43 7.67
C LEU A 200 3.74 -17.54 6.77
N PRO A 201 2.92 -18.49 7.28
CA PRO A 201 2.43 -19.60 6.49
C PRO A 201 1.65 -19.07 5.29
N SER A 202 2.26 -19.18 4.11
CA SER A 202 1.57 -19.00 2.85
C SER A 202 0.40 -19.99 2.84
N VAL A 203 -0.78 -19.46 2.53
CA VAL A 203 -2.07 -20.17 2.59
C VAL A 203 -1.90 -21.63 2.17
N LYS A 204 -2.12 -22.56 3.11
CA LYS A 204 -2.13 -24.00 2.85
C LYS A 204 -3.00 -24.25 1.60
N ARG A 205 -2.39 -24.82 0.55
CA ARG A 205 -3.13 -25.46 -0.54
C ARG A 205 -4.08 -26.45 0.13
N ARG A 206 -5.40 -26.29 -0.07
CA ARG A 206 -6.34 -27.37 0.24
C ARG A 206 -5.98 -28.57 -0.66
N ALA A 207 -6.06 -29.74 -0.03
CA ALA A 207 -5.70 -31.07 -0.53
C ALA A 207 -6.19 -31.37 -1.94
#